data_AF-A0A017T8A2-F1
#
_entry.id   AF-A0A017T8A2-F1
#
_cell.length_a   1.000
_cell.length_b   1.000
_cell.length_c   1.000
_cell.angle_alpha   90.00
_cell.angle_beta   90.00
_cell.angle_gamma   90.00
#
_symmetry.space_group_name_H-M   'P 1'
#
loop_
_entity.id
_entity.type
_entity.pdbx_description
1 polymer ?
#
loop_
_entity_poly.entity_id
_entity_poly.type
_entity_poly.pdbx_seq_one_letter_code
_entity_poly.pdbx_strand_id
1 'polypeptide(L)'
;MRVKLIPTGRCELLGLPECLRRLFPDHTFEAVAAREEPDGDRVPFDGFTSGRLSTSLLAAKLPTNLTRLVQQLASEVHPGRDGHAADLAVLLDDLELENADQPEIVVASVRAAVKQHLEALRQRESAAKAQRVEQALRERASFHLAAPMIEAWLFADPASLPLAGVGPDRLPPKLRPGVDPEAFETDDLAFSQDDGTTCAAFHAQNARRRKPERLLWMLPERFNLPGYRRELHPKAYLSWLCRNPTEAQRGSTYRESHGGAAGLRALSWEQVLRTPAHAKFARALIHDLADALGPPTLTLPSGEEYPLLARSSAPRDRALRNL
;
A
#
# COMPACT_ATOMS: atom_id res chain seq x y z
N MET A 1 16.12 12.71 -10.58
CA MET A 1 16.26 12.44 -9.13
C MET A 1 16.11 10.95 -8.86
N ARG A 2 16.71 10.43 -7.78
CA ARG A 2 16.55 9.05 -7.30
C ARG A 2 15.53 8.99 -6.17
N VAL A 3 14.41 8.33 -6.45
CA VAL A 3 13.32 8.09 -5.51
C VAL A 3 13.37 6.66 -4.99
N LYS A 4 13.43 6.51 -3.67
CA LYS A 4 13.35 5.22 -2.98
C LYS A 4 11.93 5.00 -2.48
N LEU A 5 11.28 3.90 -2.88
CA LEU A 5 9.98 3.50 -2.36
C LEU A 5 10.20 2.43 -1.29
N ILE A 6 9.56 2.54 -0.13
CA ILE A 6 9.60 1.55 0.93
C ILE A 6 8.17 1.00 1.08
N PRO A 7 7.75 0.06 0.21
CA PRO A 7 6.43 -0.53 0.28
C PRO A 7 6.39 -1.69 1.28
N THR A 8 5.18 -1.96 1.77
CA THR A 8 4.88 -3.10 2.65
C THR A 8 4.17 -4.24 1.93
N GLY A 9 3.54 -3.98 0.79
CA GLY A 9 2.95 -4.99 -0.07
C GLY A 9 3.88 -5.47 -1.20
N ARG A 10 3.63 -6.70 -1.67
CA ARG A 10 4.41 -7.33 -2.75
C ARG A 10 4.10 -6.74 -4.11
N CYS A 11 2.86 -6.32 -4.32
CA CYS A 11 2.40 -5.72 -5.57
C CYS A 11 3.18 -4.44 -5.87
N GLU A 12 3.34 -3.59 -4.86
CA GLU A 12 3.97 -2.29 -4.86
C GLU A 12 5.47 -2.40 -5.01
N LEU A 13 6.10 -3.32 -4.27
CA LEU A 13 7.53 -3.62 -4.38
C LEU A 13 7.96 -3.93 -5.82
N LEU A 14 7.09 -4.62 -6.56
CA LEU A 14 7.42 -5.15 -7.88
C LEU A 14 6.80 -4.35 -9.03
N GLY A 15 5.73 -3.60 -8.80
CA GLY A 15 4.99 -2.89 -9.84
C GLY A 15 5.03 -1.36 -9.75
N LEU A 16 5.06 -0.80 -8.54
CA LEU A 16 4.93 0.65 -8.35
C LEU A 16 6.10 1.46 -8.93
N PRO A 17 7.38 1.02 -8.85
CA PRO A 17 8.48 1.78 -9.45
C PRO A 17 8.29 2.05 -10.94
N GLU A 18 7.91 1.02 -11.70
CA GLU A 18 7.68 1.16 -13.14
C GLU A 18 6.41 1.95 -13.42
N CYS A 19 5.36 1.77 -12.60
CA CYS A 19 4.15 2.56 -12.69
C CYS A 19 4.42 4.07 -12.57
N LEU A 20 5.20 4.48 -11.57
CA LEU A 20 5.55 5.89 -11.34
C LEU A 20 6.57 6.41 -12.36
N ARG A 21 7.52 5.58 -12.81
CA ARG A 21 8.48 5.95 -13.86
C ARG A 21 7.79 6.33 -15.17
N ARG A 22 6.66 5.71 -15.52
CA ARG A 22 5.89 6.12 -16.71
C ARG A 22 5.33 7.54 -16.58
N LEU A 23 5.05 7.98 -15.35
CA LEU A 23 4.53 9.31 -15.08
C LEU A 23 5.66 10.36 -14.98
N PHE A 24 6.81 9.97 -14.43
CA PHE A 24 8.00 10.82 -14.22
C PHE A 24 9.27 10.16 -14.83
N PRO A 25 9.42 10.11 -16.17
CA PRO A 25 10.45 9.32 -16.85
C PRO A 25 11.88 9.82 -16.67
N ASP A 26 12.07 11.10 -16.32
CA ASP A 26 13.39 11.70 -16.06
C ASP A 26 13.95 11.37 -14.66
N HIS A 27 13.21 10.56 -13.89
CA HIS A 27 13.54 10.19 -12.52
C HIS A 27 13.63 8.67 -12.39
N THR A 28 14.48 8.21 -11.46
CA THR A 28 14.60 6.78 -11.16
C THR A 28 13.76 6.45 -9.93
N PHE A 29 12.99 5.37 -10.03
CA PHE A 29 12.23 4.82 -8.92
C PHE A 29 12.77 3.44 -8.60
N GLU A 30 13.12 3.23 -7.33
CA GLU A 30 13.67 1.97 -6.84
C GLU A 30 12.91 1.58 -5.58
N ALA A 31 12.26 0.42 -5.59
CA ALA A 31 11.67 -0.09 -4.35
C ALA A 31 12.74 -0.74 -3.47
N VAL A 32 12.67 -0.50 -2.17
CA VAL A 32 13.54 -1.06 -1.14
C VAL A 32 12.87 -2.31 -0.57
N ALA A 33 13.53 -3.45 -0.72
CA ALA A 33 13.09 -4.70 -0.12
C ALA A 33 13.61 -4.81 1.32
N ALA A 34 12.86 -5.45 2.21
CA ALA A 34 13.34 -5.77 3.55
C ALA A 34 14.44 -6.83 3.52
N ARG A 35 14.35 -7.75 2.54
CA ARG A 35 15.38 -8.73 2.22
C ARG A 35 15.23 -9.21 0.78
N GLU A 36 16.33 -9.72 0.24
CA GLU A 36 16.37 -10.44 -1.03
C GLU A 36 16.73 -11.89 -0.72
N GLU A 37 15.94 -12.82 -1.23
CA GLU A 37 16.13 -14.25 -1.07
C GLU A 37 17.21 -14.75 -2.06
N PRO A 38 17.85 -15.91 -1.81
CA PRO A 38 18.92 -16.43 -2.68
C PRO A 38 18.51 -16.69 -4.14
N ASP A 39 17.23 -16.88 -4.39
CA ASP A 39 16.65 -17.06 -5.73
C ASP A 39 16.34 -15.73 -6.45
N GLY A 40 16.64 -14.60 -5.80
CA GLY A 40 16.35 -13.26 -6.29
C GLY A 40 14.93 -12.77 -5.97
N ASP A 41 14.12 -13.53 -5.21
CA ASP A 41 12.81 -13.02 -4.75
C ASP A 41 13.02 -11.87 -3.77
N ARG A 42 12.22 -10.82 -3.93
CA ARG A 42 12.32 -9.60 -3.12
C ARG A 42 11.14 -9.59 -2.16
N VAL A 43 11.43 -9.47 -0.87
CA VAL A 43 10.41 -9.50 0.18
C VAL A 43 10.19 -8.07 0.70
N PRO A 44 8.94 -7.57 0.73
CA PRO A 44 8.66 -6.24 1.26
C PRO A 44 8.81 -6.23 2.78
N PHE A 45 8.74 -5.03 3.36
CA PHE A 45 8.64 -4.90 4.81
C PHE A 45 7.27 -5.34 5.30
N ASP A 46 7.18 -5.85 6.54
CA ASP A 46 5.88 -6.12 7.14
C ASP A 46 5.11 -4.80 7.35
N GLY A 47 3.89 -4.70 6.82
CA GLY A 47 2.99 -3.57 7.06
C GLY A 47 2.58 -3.47 8.53
N PHE A 48 2.19 -2.28 8.97
CA PHE A 48 1.81 -2.02 10.37
C PHE A 48 0.32 -1.75 10.57
N THR A 49 -0.43 -1.72 9.48
CA THR A 49 -1.89 -1.53 9.44
C THR A 49 -2.68 -2.83 9.40
N SER A 50 -2.03 -4.00 9.26
CA SER A 50 -2.69 -5.32 9.20
C SER A 50 -3.47 -5.73 10.47
N GLY A 51 -3.44 -4.90 11.51
CA GLY A 51 -4.21 -5.05 12.73
C GLY A 51 -4.68 -3.69 13.24
N ARG A 52 -5.76 -3.67 14.02
CA ARG A 52 -6.33 -2.43 14.56
C ARG A 52 -5.31 -1.71 15.43
N LEU A 53 -4.95 -0.49 15.06
CA LEU A 53 -4.16 0.39 15.89
C LEU A 53 -5.03 1.03 16.97
N SER A 54 -4.45 1.35 18.12
CA SER A 54 -5.14 2.10 19.17
C SER A 54 -4.20 3.14 19.77
N THR A 55 -4.77 4.25 20.24
CA THR A 55 -4.02 5.29 20.94
C THR A 55 -3.34 4.78 22.21
N SER A 56 -3.95 3.81 22.89
CA SER A 56 -3.35 3.14 24.06
C SER A 56 -2.11 2.32 23.70
N LEU A 57 -2.11 1.62 22.56
CA LEU A 57 -0.93 0.93 22.05
C LEU A 57 0.19 1.93 21.74
N LEU A 58 -0.14 3.08 21.13
CA LEU A 58 0.85 4.12 20.83
C LEU A 58 1.49 4.72 22.08
N ALA A 59 0.72 4.88 23.16
CA ALA A 59 1.24 5.38 24.43
C ALA A 59 2.14 4.36 25.14
N ALA A 60 1.87 3.06 24.99
CA ALA A 60 2.61 2.01 25.68
C ALA A 60 3.87 1.56 24.93
N LYS A 61 3.73 1.20 23.65
CA LYS A 61 4.82 0.67 22.81
C LYS A 61 4.42 0.67 21.34
N LEU A 62 5.21 1.36 20.52
CA LEU A 62 5.01 1.34 19.07
C LEU A 62 5.22 -0.05 18.47
N PRO A 63 4.49 -0.41 17.39
CA PRO A 63 4.71 -1.63 16.66
C PRO A 63 6.16 -1.76 16.15
N THR A 64 6.75 -2.96 16.29
CA THR A 64 8.15 -3.21 15.94
C THR A 64 8.41 -3.04 14.44
N ASN A 65 7.48 -3.49 13.59
CA ASN A 65 7.45 -3.28 12.15
C ASN A 65 7.46 -1.78 11.79
N LEU A 66 6.59 -0.96 12.39
CA LEU A 66 6.60 0.49 12.17
C LEU A 66 7.95 1.13 12.56
N THR A 67 8.53 0.69 13.68
CA THR A 67 9.85 1.18 14.11
C THR A 67 10.93 0.84 13.08
N ARG A 68 10.90 -0.36 12.49
CA ARG A 68 11.82 -0.79 11.43
C ARG A 68 11.62 0.02 10.14
N LEU A 69 10.38 0.27 9.74
CA LEU A 69 10.06 1.08 8.56
C LEU A 69 10.62 2.50 8.67
N VAL A 70 10.45 3.16 9.83
CA VAL A 70 11.01 4.50 10.06
C VAL A 70 12.53 4.49 10.09
N GLN A 71 13.15 3.45 10.65
CA GLN A 71 14.61 3.30 10.62
C GLN A 71 15.12 3.16 9.17
N GLN A 72 14.44 2.36 8.35
CA GLN A 72 14.77 2.24 6.93
C GLN A 72 14.60 3.57 6.20
N LEU A 73 13.49 4.28 6.45
CA LEU A 73 13.22 5.58 5.84
C LEU A 73 14.34 6.58 6.15
N ALA A 74 14.79 6.63 7.40
CA ALA A 74 15.92 7.47 7.81
C ALA A 74 17.23 7.05 7.13
N SER A 75 17.50 5.75 6.97
CA SER A 75 18.73 5.29 6.30
C SER A 75 18.75 5.56 4.81
N GLU A 76 17.60 5.64 4.13
CA GLU A 76 17.55 6.00 2.71
C GLU A 76 17.87 7.48 2.48
N VAL A 77 17.40 8.39 3.34
CA VAL A 77 17.63 9.84 3.17
C VAL A 77 18.90 10.35 3.83
N HIS A 78 19.45 9.61 4.79
CA HIS A 78 20.73 9.94 5.42
C HIS A 78 21.56 8.67 5.64
N PRO A 79 21.96 7.97 4.56
CA PRO A 79 22.90 6.88 4.68
C PRO A 79 24.23 7.45 5.18
N GLY A 80 24.98 6.63 5.91
CA GLY A 80 26.28 7.01 6.45
C GLY A 80 27.32 7.32 5.37
N ARG A 81 28.60 7.19 5.71
CA ARG A 81 29.71 7.66 4.87
C ARG A 81 29.75 7.07 3.44
N ASP A 82 29.30 5.84 3.27
CA ASP A 82 29.50 5.07 2.04
C ASP A 82 28.22 4.92 1.20
N GLY A 83 27.09 5.45 1.69
CA GLY A 83 25.83 5.38 0.95
C GLY A 83 25.47 6.70 0.29
N HIS A 84 24.77 6.61 -0.83
CA HIS A 84 24.24 7.79 -1.50
C HIS A 84 22.81 8.03 -1.02
N ALA A 85 22.57 9.19 -0.44
CA ALA A 85 21.24 9.57 0.04
C ALA A 85 20.25 9.64 -1.13
N ALA A 86 19.03 9.11 -0.96
CA ALA A 86 17.95 9.34 -1.88
C ALA A 86 17.63 10.84 -1.98
N ASP A 87 17.20 11.28 -3.16
CA ASP A 87 16.66 12.63 -3.34
C ASP A 87 15.28 12.73 -2.68
N LEU A 88 14.53 11.63 -2.71
CA LEU A 88 13.27 11.43 -2.01
C LEU A 88 13.12 9.96 -1.59
N ALA A 89 12.65 9.70 -0.37
CA ALA A 89 12.23 8.39 0.08
C ALA A 89 10.75 8.42 0.48
N VAL A 90 9.97 7.44 0.03
CA VAL A 90 8.52 7.37 0.28
C VAL A 90 8.21 6.05 0.97
N LEU A 91 7.73 6.12 2.21
CA LEU A 91 7.11 4.99 2.88
C LEU A 91 5.66 4.86 2.43
N LEU A 92 5.28 3.68 1.93
CA LEU A 92 3.92 3.39 1.49
C LEU A 92 3.42 2.13 2.22
N ASP A 93 2.27 2.25 2.89
CA ASP A 93 1.58 1.12 3.51
C ASP A 93 0.13 1.05 3.01
N ASP A 94 -0.46 -0.14 2.99
CA ASP A 94 -1.89 -0.30 2.74
C ASP A 94 -2.68 0.23 3.95
N LEU A 95 -3.79 0.93 3.73
CA LEU A 95 -4.75 1.29 4.79
C LEU A 95 -5.75 0.15 4.98
N GLU A 96 -5.23 -0.98 5.46
CA GLU A 96 -5.98 -2.21 5.70
C GLU A 96 -7.31 -1.94 6.43
N LEU A 97 -8.33 -2.75 6.14
CA LEU A 97 -9.73 -2.50 6.55
C LEU A 97 -9.92 -2.29 8.04
N GLU A 98 -9.04 -2.89 8.84
CA GLU A 98 -8.94 -2.72 10.28
C GLU A 98 -8.77 -1.27 10.71
N ASN A 99 -8.24 -0.40 9.86
CA ASN A 99 -7.94 0.99 10.18
C ASN A 99 -8.60 1.98 9.21
N ALA A 100 -9.48 1.52 8.30
CA ALA A 100 -10.09 2.35 7.26
C ALA A 100 -10.90 3.55 7.79
N ASP A 101 -11.49 3.42 8.98
CA ASP A 101 -12.25 4.45 9.68
C ASP A 101 -11.40 5.35 10.58
N GLN A 102 -10.11 5.06 10.75
CA GLN A 102 -9.19 5.80 11.63
C GLN A 102 -7.80 6.09 11.02
N PRO A 103 -7.70 6.58 9.77
CA PRO A 103 -6.43 6.97 9.14
C PRO A 103 -5.61 7.97 9.97
N GLU A 104 -6.26 8.82 10.78
CA GLU A 104 -5.59 9.76 11.69
C GLU A 104 -4.75 9.06 12.78
N ILE A 105 -5.19 7.89 13.26
CA ILE A 105 -4.40 7.09 14.22
C ILE A 105 -3.19 6.49 13.52
N VAL A 106 -3.33 6.03 12.27
CA VAL A 106 -2.22 5.51 11.46
C VAL A 106 -1.15 6.60 11.26
N VAL A 107 -1.56 7.79 10.83
CA VAL A 107 -0.66 8.94 10.64
C VAL A 107 -0.01 9.37 11.95
N ALA A 108 -0.77 9.44 13.05
CA ALA A 108 -0.22 9.75 14.37
C ALA A 108 0.83 8.73 14.83
N SER A 109 0.63 7.46 14.49
CA SER A 109 1.57 6.37 14.79
C SER A 109 2.92 6.59 14.08
N VAL A 110 2.89 6.94 12.79
CA VAL A 110 4.11 7.24 12.02
C VAL A 110 4.82 8.45 12.61
N ARG A 111 4.10 9.53 12.93
CA ARG A 111 4.70 10.72 13.58
C ARG A 111 5.34 10.37 14.92
N ALA A 112 4.70 9.54 15.74
CA ALA A 112 5.26 9.06 17.00
C ALA A 112 6.53 8.23 16.79
N ALA A 113 6.54 7.34 15.79
CA ALA A 113 7.69 6.51 15.45
C ALA A 113 8.90 7.33 14.99
N VAL A 114 8.69 8.36 14.17
CA VAL A 114 9.74 9.30 13.76
C VAL A 114 10.30 10.06 14.96
N LYS A 115 9.44 10.57 15.85
CA LYS A 115 9.89 11.26 17.08
C LYS A 115 10.70 10.34 17.98
N GLN A 116 10.24 9.10 18.20
CA GLN A 116 10.97 8.11 18.99
C GLN A 116 12.32 7.75 18.36
N HIS A 117 12.37 7.60 17.03
CA HIS A 117 13.61 7.35 16.31
C HIS A 117 14.63 8.47 16.52
N LEU A 118 14.21 9.72 16.33
CA LEU A 118 15.07 10.90 16.50
C LEU A 118 15.54 11.07 17.94
N GLU A 119 14.69 10.82 18.92
CA GLU A 119 15.07 10.87 20.33
C GLU A 119 16.13 9.81 20.67
N ALA A 120 15.91 8.57 20.24
CA ALA A 120 16.88 7.51 20.41
C ALA A 120 18.20 7.79 19.65
N LEU A 121 18.15 8.55 18.55
CA LEU A 121 19.34 8.98 17.81
C LEU A 121 20.12 10.03 18.58
N ARG A 122 19.46 11.05 19.16
CA ARG A 122 20.08 12.09 19.99
C ARG A 122 20.80 11.54 21.21
N GLN A 123 20.31 10.42 21.76
CA GLN A 123 20.94 9.74 22.88
C GLN A 123 22.21 8.96 22.49
N ARG A 124 22.33 8.54 21.22
CA ARG A 124 23.41 7.65 20.74
C ARG A 124 24.46 8.36 19.89
N GLU A 125 24.13 9.52 19.34
CA GLU A 125 24.92 10.22 18.33
C GLU A 125 25.08 11.71 18.67
N SER A 126 26.04 12.38 18.02
CA SER A 126 26.21 13.83 18.18
C SER A 126 24.96 14.62 17.80
N ALA A 127 24.71 15.74 18.49
CA ALA A 127 23.60 16.65 18.20
C ALA A 127 23.56 17.09 16.73
N ALA A 128 24.72 17.38 16.14
CA ALA A 128 24.84 17.77 14.73
C ALA A 128 24.45 16.64 13.76
N LYS A 129 24.69 15.37 14.11
CA LYS A 129 24.23 14.23 13.29
C LYS A 129 22.72 14.04 13.42
N ALA A 130 22.19 14.08 14.64
CA ALA A 130 20.75 13.98 14.87
C ALA A 130 19.97 15.08 14.14
N GLN A 131 20.45 16.33 14.18
CA GLN A 131 19.86 17.45 13.47
C GLN A 131 19.89 17.27 11.94
N ARG A 132 20.98 16.73 11.38
CA ARG A 132 21.06 16.45 9.94
C ARG A 132 20.10 15.35 9.50
N VAL A 133 19.90 14.32 10.31
CA VAL A 133 18.89 13.27 10.04
C VAL A 133 17.48 13.84 10.13
N GLU A 134 17.18 14.63 11.17
CA GLU A 134 15.90 15.31 11.33
C GLU A 134 15.59 16.22 10.13
N GLN A 135 16.57 17.00 9.66
CA GLN A 135 16.43 17.83 8.47
C GLN A 135 16.19 16.97 7.22
N ALA A 136 16.96 15.90 7.02
CA ALA A 136 16.80 15.01 5.88
C ALA A 136 15.40 14.38 5.82
N LEU A 137 14.85 13.95 6.96
CA LEU A 137 13.48 13.43 7.03
C LEU A 137 12.43 14.49 6.68
N ARG A 138 12.58 15.72 7.19
CA ARG A 138 11.66 16.84 6.93
C ARG A 138 11.69 17.37 5.50
N GLU A 139 12.75 17.10 4.76
CA GLU A 139 12.96 17.63 3.41
C GLU A 139 12.78 16.55 2.33
N ARG A 140 13.12 15.29 2.64
CA ARG A 140 13.27 14.23 1.64
C ARG A 140 12.60 12.90 2.00
N ALA A 141 11.83 12.82 3.07
CA ALA A 141 11.08 11.62 3.41
C ALA A 141 9.58 11.91 3.46
N SER A 142 8.76 11.09 2.82
CA SER A 142 7.30 11.19 2.84
C SER A 142 6.66 9.88 3.27
N PHE A 143 5.42 9.97 3.78
CA PHE A 143 4.59 8.82 4.10
C PHE A 143 3.26 8.91 3.37
N HIS A 144 2.84 7.83 2.72
CA HIS A 144 1.56 7.74 2.04
C HIS A 144 0.85 6.42 2.35
N LEU A 145 -0.44 6.39 2.08
CA LEU A 145 -1.28 5.20 2.24
C LEU A 145 -1.89 4.81 0.89
N ALA A 146 -2.06 3.51 0.65
CA ALA A 146 -2.91 3.00 -0.42
C ALA A 146 -4.21 2.43 0.21
N ALA A 147 -5.36 3.01 -0.11
CA ALA A 147 -6.60 2.74 0.61
C ALA A 147 -7.64 1.93 -0.20
N PRO A 148 -8.36 0.98 0.43
CA PRO A 148 -7.92 0.29 1.65
C PRO A 148 -6.66 -0.56 1.40
N MET A 149 -6.40 -0.93 0.15
CA MET A 149 -5.16 -1.58 -0.30
C MET A 149 -4.87 -1.11 -1.72
N ILE A 150 -3.63 -1.26 -2.18
CA ILE A 150 -3.22 -0.92 -3.54
C ILE A 150 -4.10 -1.59 -4.63
N GLU A 151 -4.65 -2.78 -4.38
CA GLU A 151 -5.53 -3.47 -5.33
C GLU A 151 -6.78 -2.66 -5.69
N ALA A 152 -7.23 -1.77 -4.80
CA ALA A 152 -8.37 -0.90 -5.08
C ALA A 152 -8.14 0.00 -6.30
N TRP A 153 -6.90 0.44 -6.53
CA TRP A 153 -6.56 1.26 -7.68
C TRP A 153 -6.71 0.52 -9.01
N LEU A 154 -6.50 -0.81 -9.02
CA LEU A 154 -6.70 -1.64 -10.21
C LEU A 154 -8.17 -1.63 -10.66
N PHE A 155 -9.11 -1.51 -9.73
CA PHE A 155 -10.54 -1.41 -10.05
C PHE A 155 -10.94 -0.03 -10.59
N ALA A 156 -10.18 1.02 -10.28
CA ALA A 156 -10.35 2.34 -10.87
C ALA A 156 -9.88 2.40 -12.34
N ASP A 157 -8.99 1.49 -12.74
CA ASP A 157 -8.54 1.28 -14.12
C ASP A 157 -8.88 -0.14 -14.61
N PRO A 158 -10.10 -0.38 -15.14
CA PRO A 158 -10.53 -1.70 -15.58
C PRO A 158 -9.61 -2.37 -16.61
N ALA A 159 -8.80 -1.59 -17.36
CA ALA A 159 -7.83 -2.15 -18.31
C ALA A 159 -6.64 -2.86 -17.63
N SER A 160 -6.40 -2.59 -16.35
CA SER A 160 -5.37 -3.26 -15.55
C SER A 160 -5.80 -4.65 -15.07
N LEU A 161 -7.10 -4.94 -14.98
CA LEU A 161 -7.64 -6.18 -14.42
C LEU A 161 -7.29 -7.44 -15.25
N PRO A 162 -7.34 -7.44 -16.60
CA PRO A 162 -6.83 -8.56 -17.40
C PRO A 162 -5.36 -8.89 -17.09
N LEU A 163 -4.53 -7.87 -16.87
CA LEU A 163 -3.11 -8.03 -16.55
C LEU A 163 -2.91 -8.56 -15.12
N ALA A 164 -3.87 -8.27 -14.23
CA ALA A 164 -3.95 -8.89 -12.91
C ALA A 164 -4.42 -10.36 -12.93
N GLY A 165 -4.78 -10.89 -14.09
CA GLY A 165 -5.20 -12.27 -14.30
C GLY A 165 -6.72 -12.47 -14.29
N VAL A 166 -7.51 -11.39 -14.32
CA VAL A 166 -8.98 -11.50 -14.41
C VAL A 166 -9.36 -11.98 -15.80
N GLY A 167 -10.04 -13.13 -15.86
CA GLY A 167 -10.51 -13.71 -17.12
C GLY A 167 -11.57 -12.86 -17.82
N PRO A 168 -11.68 -12.92 -19.16
CA PRO A 168 -12.66 -12.13 -19.92
C PRO A 168 -14.12 -12.50 -19.57
N ASP A 169 -14.37 -13.73 -19.13
CA ASP A 169 -15.66 -14.21 -18.62
C ASP A 169 -16.08 -13.60 -17.28
N ARG A 170 -15.15 -12.89 -16.61
CA ARG A 170 -15.34 -12.23 -15.32
C ARG A 170 -15.41 -10.71 -15.42
N LEU A 171 -15.33 -10.16 -16.63
CA LEU A 171 -15.41 -8.72 -16.89
C LEU A 171 -16.79 -8.32 -17.42
N PRO A 172 -17.25 -7.09 -17.11
CA PRO A 172 -16.65 -6.14 -16.15
C PRO A 172 -16.88 -6.53 -14.68
N PRO A 173 -16.00 -6.10 -13.75
CA PRO A 173 -16.26 -6.27 -12.31
C PRO A 173 -17.51 -5.50 -11.89
N LYS A 174 -18.22 -6.00 -10.86
CA LYS A 174 -19.41 -5.32 -10.31
C LYS A 174 -19.03 -4.56 -9.05
N LEU A 175 -18.89 -3.26 -9.19
CA LEU A 175 -18.59 -2.34 -8.09
C LEU A 175 -19.85 -1.54 -7.75
N ARG A 176 -20.01 -1.15 -6.50
CA ARG A 176 -21.11 -0.26 -6.11
C ARG A 176 -20.96 1.07 -6.87
N PRO A 177 -21.97 1.52 -7.64
CA PRO A 177 -21.88 2.75 -8.40
C PRO A 177 -21.64 3.98 -7.52
N GLY A 178 -20.78 4.88 -7.97
CA GLY A 178 -20.52 6.16 -7.30
C GLY A 178 -19.65 6.06 -6.05
N VAL A 179 -19.16 4.88 -5.69
CA VAL A 179 -18.23 4.71 -4.57
C VAL A 179 -16.81 5.11 -5.00
N ASP A 180 -16.09 5.78 -4.10
CA ASP A 180 -14.66 6.06 -4.26
C ASP A 180 -13.90 4.73 -4.35
N PRO A 181 -13.06 4.50 -5.38
CA PRO A 181 -12.19 3.32 -5.41
C PRO A 181 -11.43 3.11 -4.10
N GLU A 182 -11.00 4.17 -3.42
CA GLU A 182 -10.27 4.07 -2.16
C GLU A 182 -11.12 3.76 -0.92
N ALA A 183 -12.45 3.77 -1.08
CA ALA A 183 -13.38 3.21 -0.10
C ALA A 183 -13.81 1.77 -0.46
N PHE A 184 -13.48 1.31 -1.67
CA PHE A 184 -13.79 0.04 -2.32
C PHE A 184 -15.08 -0.66 -1.82
N GLU A 185 -16.05 -0.82 -2.71
CA GLU A 185 -17.21 -1.66 -2.40
C GLU A 185 -17.71 -2.38 -3.64
N THR A 186 -17.98 -3.69 -3.49
CA THR A 186 -18.67 -4.50 -4.49
C THR A 186 -20.07 -4.88 -4.04
N ASP A 187 -21.02 -4.89 -4.98
CA ASP A 187 -22.37 -5.41 -4.81
C ASP A 187 -22.59 -6.73 -5.58
N ASP A 188 -21.49 -7.42 -5.94
CA ASP A 188 -21.52 -8.68 -6.66
C ASP A 188 -22.10 -9.79 -5.80
N LEU A 189 -23.40 -10.05 -5.95
CA LEU A 189 -24.10 -11.10 -5.21
C LEU A 189 -23.44 -12.48 -5.37
N ALA A 190 -22.84 -12.77 -6.53
CA ALA A 190 -22.16 -14.04 -6.74
C ALA A 190 -20.91 -14.14 -5.85
N PHE A 191 -20.20 -13.05 -5.61
CA PHE A 191 -19.09 -13.00 -4.66
C PHE A 191 -19.60 -13.07 -3.23
N SER A 192 -20.62 -12.27 -2.88
CA SER A 192 -21.24 -12.22 -1.55
C SER A 192 -21.90 -13.53 -1.11
N GLN A 193 -22.25 -14.42 -2.04
CA GLN A 193 -22.84 -15.72 -1.74
C GLN A 193 -21.87 -16.90 -1.90
N ASP A 194 -20.68 -16.68 -2.48
CA ASP A 194 -19.73 -17.78 -2.68
C ASP A 194 -19.14 -18.23 -1.34
N ASP A 195 -19.43 -19.46 -0.95
CA ASP A 195 -18.97 -20.10 0.29
C ASP A 195 -17.79 -21.05 0.06
N GLY A 196 -17.30 -21.13 -1.19
CA GLY A 196 -16.18 -21.98 -1.58
C GLY A 196 -16.54 -23.46 -1.74
N THR A 197 -17.82 -23.84 -1.68
CA THR A 197 -18.26 -25.24 -1.84
C THR A 197 -17.86 -25.88 -3.16
N THR A 198 -17.61 -25.10 -4.20
CA THR A 198 -17.19 -25.61 -5.52
C THR A 198 -15.66 -25.60 -5.73
N CYS A 199 -14.88 -25.16 -4.74
CA CYS A 199 -13.43 -25.00 -4.87
C CYS A 199 -12.66 -26.29 -4.58
N ALA A 200 -12.09 -26.91 -5.61
CA ALA A 200 -11.29 -28.14 -5.48
C ALA A 200 -10.08 -27.96 -4.55
N ALA A 201 -9.41 -26.79 -4.58
CA ALA A 201 -8.29 -26.51 -3.67
C ALA A 201 -8.72 -26.50 -2.21
N PHE A 202 -9.89 -25.92 -1.90
CA PHE A 202 -10.41 -25.92 -0.54
C PHE A 202 -10.68 -27.34 -0.06
N HIS A 203 -11.35 -28.16 -0.88
CA HIS A 203 -11.59 -29.57 -0.55
C HIS A 203 -10.31 -30.37 -0.39
N ALA A 204 -9.33 -30.19 -1.27
CA ALA A 204 -8.03 -30.85 -1.18
C ALA A 204 -7.25 -30.46 0.08
N GLN A 205 -7.32 -29.20 0.51
CA GLN A 205 -6.72 -28.73 1.76
C GLN A 205 -7.46 -29.27 2.99
N ASN A 206 -8.80 -29.30 2.96
CA ASN A 206 -9.64 -29.89 4.00
C ASN A 206 -9.31 -31.37 4.23
N ALA A 207 -9.14 -32.14 3.16
CA ALA A 207 -8.80 -33.56 3.25
C ALA A 207 -7.43 -33.82 3.90
N ARG A 208 -6.50 -32.84 3.83
CA ARG A 208 -5.12 -32.96 4.32
C ARG A 208 -4.92 -32.38 5.73
N ARG A 209 -5.77 -31.46 6.19
CA ARG A 209 -5.56 -30.70 7.44
C ARG A 209 -6.72 -30.90 8.42
N ARG A 210 -6.39 -31.07 9.72
CA ARG A 210 -7.39 -31.12 10.81
C ARG A 210 -8.19 -29.83 11.00
N LYS A 211 -7.64 -28.69 10.58
CA LYS A 211 -8.30 -27.37 10.55
C LYS A 211 -8.03 -26.73 9.20
N PRO A 212 -9.02 -26.64 8.32
CA PRO A 212 -8.79 -26.00 7.04
C PRO A 212 -8.76 -24.49 7.15
N GLU A 213 -7.83 -23.88 6.45
CA GLU A 213 -7.78 -22.43 6.28
C GLU A 213 -8.63 -22.10 5.05
N ARG A 214 -9.69 -21.32 5.26
CA ARG A 214 -10.47 -20.78 4.14
C ARG A 214 -9.60 -19.82 3.35
N LEU A 215 -9.76 -19.83 2.03
CA LEU A 215 -9.13 -18.83 1.17
C LEU A 215 -9.66 -17.43 1.53
N LEU A 216 -8.86 -16.39 1.31
CA LEU A 216 -9.18 -15.02 1.71
C LEU A 216 -10.58 -14.58 1.27
N TRP A 217 -10.96 -14.89 0.03
CA TRP A 217 -12.26 -14.53 -0.53
C TRP A 217 -13.46 -15.31 0.04
N MET A 218 -13.22 -16.45 0.71
CA MET A 218 -14.23 -17.31 1.34
C MET A 218 -14.51 -16.93 2.81
N LEU A 219 -13.85 -15.89 3.32
CA LEU A 219 -14.08 -15.35 4.65
C LEU A 219 -15.13 -14.22 4.53
N PRO A 220 -16.43 -14.46 4.78
CA PRO A 220 -17.42 -13.38 4.76
C PRO A 220 -17.16 -12.37 5.88
N GLU A 221 -16.76 -12.89 7.04
CA GLU A 221 -16.44 -12.16 8.26
C GLU A 221 -15.14 -12.72 8.85
N ARG A 222 -14.44 -11.92 9.66
CA ARG A 222 -13.26 -12.36 10.41
C ARG A 222 -13.50 -12.13 11.88
N PHE A 223 -13.50 -13.21 12.67
CA PHE A 223 -13.79 -13.15 14.11
C PHE A 223 -12.85 -12.20 14.87
N ASN A 224 -11.59 -12.10 14.43
CA ASN A 224 -10.60 -11.22 15.03
C ASN A 224 -10.70 -9.76 14.56
N LEU A 225 -11.62 -9.45 13.63
CA LEU A 225 -11.76 -8.13 13.01
C LEU A 225 -13.23 -7.71 12.95
N PRO A 226 -13.77 -7.17 14.06
CA PRO A 226 -15.11 -6.61 14.08
C PRO A 226 -15.27 -5.54 12.99
N GLY A 227 -16.29 -5.66 12.15
CA GLY A 227 -16.54 -4.74 11.03
C GLY A 227 -15.94 -5.15 9.69
N TYR A 228 -15.11 -6.21 9.65
CA TYR A 228 -14.68 -6.79 8.38
C TYR A 228 -15.89 -7.29 7.57
N ARG A 229 -15.97 -6.87 6.31
CA ARG A 229 -16.86 -7.42 5.29
C ARG A 229 -16.07 -7.65 4.02
N ARG A 230 -16.15 -8.85 3.43
CA ARG A 230 -15.37 -9.17 2.23
C ARG A 230 -15.70 -8.28 1.03
N GLU A 231 -16.91 -7.74 0.98
CA GLU A 231 -17.38 -6.78 -0.03
C GLU A 231 -16.60 -5.47 -0.02
N LEU A 232 -15.88 -5.19 1.07
CA LEU A 232 -14.99 -4.05 1.21
C LEU A 232 -13.51 -4.41 0.94
N HIS A 233 -13.19 -5.67 0.66
CA HIS A 233 -11.81 -6.13 0.53
C HIS A 233 -11.41 -6.30 -0.94
N PRO A 234 -10.68 -5.33 -1.54
CA PRO A 234 -10.35 -5.35 -2.97
C PRO A 234 -9.56 -6.58 -3.39
N LYS A 235 -8.57 -6.97 -2.57
CA LYS A 235 -7.76 -8.17 -2.80
C LYS A 235 -8.55 -9.48 -2.71
N ALA A 236 -9.54 -9.55 -1.81
CA ALA A 236 -10.44 -10.70 -1.74
C ALA A 236 -11.29 -10.79 -3.02
N TYR A 237 -11.87 -9.67 -3.47
CA TYR A 237 -12.66 -9.64 -4.69
C TYR A 237 -11.81 -9.95 -5.93
N LEU A 238 -10.61 -9.40 -6.02
CA LEU A 238 -9.67 -9.69 -7.11
C LEU A 238 -9.25 -11.18 -7.12
N SER A 239 -8.96 -11.75 -5.96
CA SER A 239 -8.68 -13.19 -5.85
C SER A 239 -9.86 -14.05 -6.27
N TRP A 240 -11.09 -13.62 -5.97
CA TRP A 240 -12.32 -14.30 -6.41
C TRP A 240 -12.56 -14.16 -7.92
N LEU A 241 -12.30 -13.00 -8.52
CA LEU A 241 -12.37 -12.81 -9.97
C LEU A 241 -11.35 -13.69 -10.68
N CYS A 242 -10.17 -13.89 -10.11
CA CYS A 242 -9.14 -14.80 -10.63
C CYS A 242 -9.29 -16.26 -10.16
N ARG A 243 -10.45 -16.65 -9.60
CA ARG A 243 -10.65 -17.99 -9.05
C ARG A 243 -10.59 -19.07 -10.14
N ASN A 244 -9.91 -20.16 -9.82
CA ASN A 244 -9.90 -21.37 -10.64
C ASN A 244 -10.44 -22.53 -9.80
N PRO A 245 -11.77 -22.76 -9.81
CA PRO A 245 -12.40 -23.73 -8.90
C PRO A 245 -11.98 -25.17 -9.20
N THR A 246 -11.47 -25.45 -10.41
CA THR A 246 -11.03 -26.79 -10.81
C THR A 246 -9.59 -27.12 -10.38
N GLU A 247 -8.78 -26.11 -10.05
CA GLU A 247 -7.39 -26.29 -9.67
C GLU A 247 -7.28 -26.72 -8.20
N ALA A 248 -6.74 -27.91 -7.95
CA ALA A 248 -6.65 -28.49 -6.61
C ALA A 248 -5.55 -27.87 -5.71
N GLN A 249 -4.68 -26.99 -6.24
CA GLN A 249 -3.56 -26.46 -5.46
C GLN A 249 -3.85 -25.11 -4.80
N ARG A 250 -4.41 -24.16 -5.55
CA ARG A 250 -4.35 -22.73 -5.17
C ARG A 250 -5.70 -22.00 -5.19
N GLY A 251 -6.73 -22.53 -5.84
CA GLY A 251 -8.11 -21.99 -5.85
C GLY A 251 -8.29 -20.61 -6.49
N SER A 252 -7.21 -19.86 -6.67
CA SER A 252 -7.11 -18.60 -7.40
C SER A 252 -5.75 -18.50 -8.07
N THR A 253 -5.75 -17.95 -9.28
CA THR A 253 -4.55 -17.67 -10.06
C THR A 253 -3.91 -16.32 -9.68
N TYR A 254 -4.62 -15.47 -8.92
CA TYR A 254 -4.09 -14.19 -8.49
C TYR A 254 -2.82 -14.36 -7.63
N ARG A 255 -1.79 -13.58 -7.98
CA ARG A 255 -0.53 -13.48 -7.25
C ARG A 255 -0.12 -12.02 -7.25
N GLU A 256 0.07 -11.44 -6.08
CA GLU A 256 0.57 -10.06 -5.95
C GLU A 256 1.89 -9.86 -6.70
N SER A 257 2.81 -10.83 -6.60
CA SER A 257 4.12 -10.74 -7.25
C SER A 257 4.11 -10.92 -8.77
N HIS A 258 2.98 -11.37 -9.35
CA HIS A 258 2.84 -11.56 -10.79
C HIS A 258 1.71 -10.69 -11.32
N GLY A 259 0.47 -11.19 -11.27
CA GLY A 259 -0.71 -10.48 -11.76
C GLY A 259 -0.86 -9.10 -11.11
N GLY A 260 -0.82 -9.01 -9.78
CA GLY A 260 -0.94 -7.71 -9.09
C GLY A 260 0.08 -6.69 -9.58
N ALA A 261 1.36 -7.06 -9.55
CA ALA A 261 2.45 -6.23 -10.05
C ALA A 261 2.29 -5.88 -11.54
N ALA A 262 1.85 -6.82 -12.40
CA ALA A 262 1.63 -6.57 -13.82
C ALA A 262 0.49 -5.58 -14.07
N GLY A 263 -0.63 -5.71 -13.35
CA GLY A 263 -1.72 -4.73 -13.36
C GLY A 263 -1.23 -3.36 -12.90
N LEU A 264 -0.50 -3.30 -11.79
CA LEU A 264 0.02 -2.05 -11.24
C LEU A 264 1.01 -1.36 -12.18
N ARG A 265 1.90 -2.13 -12.85
CA ARG A 265 2.83 -1.60 -13.86
C ARG A 265 2.12 -0.93 -15.02
N ALA A 266 0.92 -1.37 -15.37
CA ALA A 266 0.15 -0.86 -16.50
C ALA A 266 -0.87 0.22 -16.10
N LEU A 267 -1.17 0.38 -14.81
CA LEU A 267 -2.18 1.27 -14.24
C LEU A 267 -2.20 2.67 -14.90
N SER A 268 -3.37 3.11 -15.36
CA SER A 268 -3.57 4.46 -15.88
C SER A 268 -3.93 5.44 -14.76
N TRP A 269 -3.00 6.32 -14.40
CA TRP A 269 -3.24 7.38 -13.41
C TRP A 269 -4.35 8.35 -13.84
N GLU A 270 -4.53 8.56 -15.15
CA GLU A 270 -5.65 9.36 -15.68
C GLU A 270 -7.01 8.73 -15.35
N GLN A 271 -7.13 7.39 -15.37
CA GLN A 271 -8.34 6.70 -14.97
C GLN A 271 -8.54 6.69 -13.46
N VAL A 272 -7.48 6.39 -12.69
CA VAL A 272 -7.52 6.36 -11.23
C VAL A 272 -7.95 7.71 -10.66
N LEU A 273 -7.40 8.80 -11.19
CA LEU A 273 -7.62 10.16 -10.70
C LEU A 273 -8.73 10.91 -11.45
N ARG A 274 -9.47 10.22 -12.33
CA ARG A 274 -10.48 10.82 -13.23
C ARG A 274 -11.54 11.63 -12.50
N THR A 275 -12.00 11.14 -11.34
CA THR A 275 -13.04 11.79 -10.54
C THR A 275 -12.37 12.68 -9.48
N PRO A 276 -12.58 14.01 -9.49
CA PRO A 276 -11.87 14.93 -8.58
C PRO A 276 -12.06 14.65 -7.09
N ALA A 277 -13.25 14.18 -6.68
CA ALA A 277 -13.58 13.91 -5.29
C ALA A 277 -13.13 12.52 -4.79
N HIS A 278 -12.62 11.67 -5.69
CA HIS A 278 -12.20 10.30 -5.38
C HIS A 278 -10.68 10.17 -5.36
N ALA A 279 -10.19 9.01 -4.89
CA ALA A 279 -8.78 8.63 -4.92
C ALA A 279 -7.87 9.66 -4.22
N LYS A 280 -8.32 10.17 -3.07
CA LYS A 280 -7.67 11.26 -2.31
C LYS A 280 -6.28 10.88 -1.78
N PHE A 281 -6.07 9.62 -1.39
CA PHE A 281 -4.77 9.12 -0.93
C PHE A 281 -3.79 8.99 -2.10
N ALA A 282 -4.20 8.36 -3.21
CA ALA A 282 -3.46 8.32 -4.46
C ALA A 282 -3.09 9.71 -4.97
N ARG A 283 -4.03 10.66 -4.91
CA ARG A 283 -3.78 12.05 -5.32
C ARG A 283 -2.71 12.72 -4.46
N ALA A 284 -2.79 12.55 -3.13
CA ALA A 284 -1.78 13.08 -2.21
C ALA A 284 -0.37 12.53 -2.54
N LEU A 285 -0.26 11.23 -2.86
CA LEU A 285 1.00 10.62 -3.31
C LEU A 285 1.52 11.27 -4.59
N ILE A 286 0.69 11.37 -5.62
CA ILE A 286 1.13 11.91 -6.92
C ILE A 286 1.46 13.40 -6.83
N HIS A 287 0.71 14.19 -6.07
CA HIS A 287 1.01 15.61 -5.86
C HIS A 287 2.28 15.84 -5.06
N ASP A 288 2.55 15.04 -4.01
CA ASP A 288 3.80 15.12 -3.26
C ASP A 288 5.01 14.73 -4.13
N LEU A 289 4.88 13.70 -4.98
CA LEU A 289 5.89 13.37 -5.99
C LEU A 289 6.09 14.53 -6.97
N ALA A 290 5.01 15.13 -7.48
CA ALA A 290 5.12 16.25 -8.43
C ALA A 290 5.75 17.50 -7.79
N ASP A 291 5.49 17.78 -6.51
CA ASP A 291 6.12 18.86 -5.76
C ASP A 291 7.64 18.65 -5.60
N ALA A 292 8.09 17.39 -5.49
CA ALA A 292 9.51 17.06 -5.38
C ALA A 292 10.23 16.94 -6.73
N LEU A 293 9.58 16.34 -7.73
CA LEU A 293 10.19 15.93 -9.00
C LEU A 293 9.94 16.92 -10.14
N GLY A 294 8.94 17.79 -10.01
CA GLY A 294 8.37 18.55 -11.13
C GLY A 294 7.09 17.89 -11.66
N PRO A 295 6.36 18.57 -12.57
CA PRO A 295 5.08 18.08 -13.05
C PRO A 295 5.22 16.72 -13.78
N PRO A 296 4.20 15.85 -13.68
CA PRO A 296 4.15 14.62 -14.46
C PRO A 296 4.12 14.91 -15.97
N THR A 297 4.53 13.93 -16.77
CA THR A 297 4.49 14.04 -18.25
C THR A 297 3.08 14.03 -18.83
N LEU A 298 2.11 13.51 -18.07
CA LEU A 298 0.69 13.55 -18.41
C LEU A 298 -0.01 14.62 -17.57
N THR A 299 -0.94 15.35 -18.19
CA THR A 299 -1.79 16.29 -17.45
C THR A 299 -2.84 15.50 -16.68
N LEU A 300 -2.73 15.48 -15.35
CA LEU A 300 -3.70 14.81 -14.49
C LEU A 300 -4.81 15.78 -14.06
N PRO A 301 -6.07 15.31 -13.94
CA PRO A 301 -7.16 16.13 -13.43
C PRO A 301 -6.85 16.64 -12.03
N SER A 302 -7.19 17.91 -11.76
CA SER A 302 -7.18 18.45 -10.39
C SER A 302 -8.25 17.76 -9.53
N GLY A 303 -8.05 17.73 -8.21
CA GLY A 303 -9.01 17.13 -7.28
C GLY A 303 -8.58 17.27 -5.83
N GLU A 304 -9.36 16.65 -4.95
CA GLU A 304 -9.15 16.68 -3.51
C GLU A 304 -8.06 15.68 -3.08
N GLU A 305 -7.15 16.14 -2.23
CA GLU A 305 -6.14 15.30 -1.59
C GLU A 305 -6.58 14.90 -0.19
N TYR A 306 -6.06 13.78 0.32
CA TYR A 306 -6.29 13.41 1.70
C TYR A 306 -5.52 14.36 2.63
N PRO A 307 -6.18 15.15 3.50
CA PRO A 307 -5.58 16.33 4.13
C PRO A 307 -4.40 16.01 5.05
N LEU A 308 -4.38 14.82 5.67
CA LEU A 308 -3.29 14.42 6.57
C LEU A 308 -2.02 13.96 5.83
N LEU A 309 -2.11 13.70 4.52
CA LEU A 309 -0.99 13.25 3.69
C LEU A 309 -0.61 14.27 2.60
N ALA A 310 -1.47 15.26 2.36
CA ALA A 310 -1.26 16.31 1.38
C ALA A 310 -0.08 17.20 1.80
N ARG A 311 0.91 17.34 0.91
CA ARG A 311 2.09 18.17 1.15
C ARG A 311 1.74 19.64 1.42
N SER A 312 0.69 20.13 0.75
CA SER A 312 0.15 21.48 0.90
C SER A 312 -0.44 21.77 2.28
N SER A 313 -0.83 20.72 3.01
CA SER A 313 -1.43 20.80 4.35
C SER A 313 -0.47 20.38 5.48
N ALA A 314 0.79 20.08 5.14
CA ALA A 314 1.79 19.63 6.11
C ALA A 314 2.01 20.67 7.23
N PRO A 315 2.06 20.22 8.50
CA PRO A 315 2.17 21.14 9.63
C PRO A 315 3.56 21.82 9.69
N ARG A 316 3.66 22.94 10.42
CA ARG A 316 4.94 23.66 10.57
C ARG A 316 5.98 22.82 11.32
N ASP A 317 5.55 22.04 12.31
CA ASP A 317 6.37 21.13 13.13
C ASP A 317 6.47 19.72 12.55
N ARG A 318 6.35 19.60 11.21
CA ARG A 318 6.39 18.33 10.48
C ARG A 318 7.55 17.43 10.91
N ALA A 319 7.25 16.15 11.12
CA ALA A 319 8.20 15.07 11.37
C ALA A 319 8.81 14.52 10.07
N LEU A 320 8.04 14.52 8.98
CA LEU A 320 8.45 14.15 7.63
C LEU A 320 8.21 15.34 6.68
N ARG A 321 8.43 15.17 5.38
CA ARG A 321 8.13 16.19 4.37
C ARG A 321 6.65 16.55 4.33
N ASN A 322 5.76 15.55 4.45
CA ASN A 322 4.31 15.73 4.37
C ASN A 322 3.54 15.50 5.70
N LEU A 323 4.20 15.11 6.80
CA LEU A 323 3.58 14.83 8.12
C LEU A 323 4.18 15.60 9.28
#